data_AF-A0A101X4P9-F1
#
_entry.id   AF-A0A101X4P9-F1
#
_cell.length_a   1.000
_cell.length_b   1.000
_cell.length_c   1.000
_cell.angle_alpha   90.00
_cell.angle_beta   90.00
_cell.angle_gamma   90.00
#
_symmetry.space_group_name_H-M   'P 1'
#
loop_
_entity.id
_entity.type
_entity.pdbx_description
1 polymer ?
#
loop_
_entity_poly.entity_id
_entity_poly.type
_entity_poly.pdbx_seq_one_letter_code
_entity_poly.pdbx_strand_id
1 'polypeptide(L)'
;MGQRSPIMPLDSRLTDVIGLIDTILNDFGGRADIYAVAQHMDADLDDIIPNLNAAIYLGFIKVDNGDVAVTELGVKFLNSKIPERRRMLRDLISSIEPFKTAIEIGRSEPFPLDKLITALVNKGYSEFKAPGIRDLLTVLLSEWGAYAGLIKKRGDEYIIV
;
A
#
# COMPACT_ATOMS: atom_id res chain seq x y z
N MET A 1 10.91 12.13 -20.00
CA MET A 1 9.49 11.84 -19.74
C MET A 1 9.41 11.26 -18.34
N GLY A 2 8.84 11.98 -17.38
CA GLY A 2 8.77 11.49 -16.00
C GLY A 2 7.87 10.25 -15.96
N GLN A 3 8.40 9.12 -15.51
CA GLN A 3 7.62 7.91 -15.26
C GLN A 3 6.54 8.26 -14.23
N ARG A 4 5.28 7.89 -14.51
CA ARG A 4 4.17 8.11 -13.57
C ARG A 4 4.48 7.38 -12.26
N SER A 5 4.12 7.99 -11.12
CA SER A 5 4.20 7.31 -9.83
C SER A 5 3.31 6.07 -9.87
N PRO A 6 3.75 4.93 -9.28
CA PRO A 6 2.90 3.75 -9.17
C PRO A 6 1.67 4.08 -8.30
N ILE A 7 0.58 3.36 -8.56
CA ILE A 7 -0.63 3.42 -7.75
C ILE A 7 -0.56 2.24 -6.78
N MET A 8 -0.75 2.52 -5.50
CA MET A 8 -0.96 1.50 -4.49
C MET A 8 -2.21 0.68 -4.87
N PRO A 9 -2.14 -0.66 -4.94
CA PRO A 9 -3.31 -1.48 -5.26
C PRO A 9 -4.47 -1.13 -4.33
N LEU A 10 -5.57 -0.64 -4.89
CA LEU A 10 -6.65 0.02 -4.16
C LEU A 10 -7.41 -0.92 -3.24
N ASP A 11 -7.36 -2.21 -3.57
CA ASP A 11 -7.92 -3.35 -2.87
C ASP A 11 -6.91 -4.07 -1.97
N SER A 12 -5.64 -3.63 -1.90
CA SER A 12 -4.69 -4.16 -0.92
C SER A 12 -5.04 -3.75 0.52
N ARG A 13 -4.64 -4.59 1.48
CA ARG A 13 -4.81 -4.37 2.91
C ARG A 13 -3.46 -4.43 3.60
N LEU A 14 -3.19 -3.48 4.49
CA LEU A 14 -1.89 -3.41 5.17
C LEU A 14 -1.62 -4.66 6.01
N THR A 15 -2.66 -5.19 6.67
CA THR A 15 -2.57 -6.41 7.47
C THR A 15 -2.18 -7.60 6.63
N ASP A 16 -2.74 -7.72 5.44
CA ASP A 16 -2.55 -8.87 4.56
C ASP A 16 -1.16 -8.80 3.91
N VAL A 17 -0.67 -7.60 3.61
CA VAL A 17 0.74 -7.39 3.20
C VAL A 17 1.71 -7.80 4.31
N ILE A 18 1.43 -7.42 5.56
CA ILE A 18 2.25 -7.84 6.69
C ILE A 18 2.22 -9.36 6.85
N GLY A 19 1.03 -9.97 6.78
CA GLY A 19 0.85 -11.42 6.85
C GLY A 19 1.60 -12.15 5.75
N LEU A 20 1.50 -11.67 4.50
CA LEU A 20 2.21 -12.25 3.36
C LEU A 20 3.74 -12.21 3.54
N ILE A 21 4.29 -11.08 3.99
CA ILE A 21 5.73 -10.95 4.27
C ILE A 21 6.14 -11.91 5.39
N ASP A 22 5.33 -12.00 6.45
CA ASP A 22 5.58 -12.88 7.60
C ASP A 22 5.59 -14.35 7.19
N THR A 23 4.57 -14.80 6.46
CA THR A 23 4.47 -16.18 5.95
C THR A 23 5.67 -16.52 5.07
N ILE A 24 6.02 -15.68 4.09
CA ILE A 24 7.17 -15.98 3.22
C ILE A 24 8.47 -16.04 4.03
N LEU A 25 8.66 -15.14 5.02
CA LEU A 25 9.89 -15.10 5.80
C LEU A 25 10.01 -16.27 6.78
N ASN A 26 8.96 -16.51 7.56
CA ASN A 26 9.01 -17.40 8.72
C ASN A 26 8.63 -18.83 8.37
N ASP A 27 7.71 -19.04 7.43
CA ASP A 27 7.21 -20.38 7.09
C ASP A 27 7.96 -20.97 5.88
N PHE A 28 8.39 -20.13 4.95
CA PHE A 28 9.11 -20.54 3.73
C PHE A 28 10.61 -20.16 3.73
N GLY A 29 11.12 -19.58 4.81
CA GLY A 29 12.55 -19.25 4.93
C GLY A 29 13.01 -18.08 4.05
N GLY A 30 12.09 -17.18 3.68
CA GLY A 30 12.38 -15.92 2.98
C GLY A 30 12.27 -15.96 1.46
N ARG A 31 12.05 -17.13 0.85
CA ARG A 31 11.83 -17.28 -0.60
C ARG A 31 10.85 -18.42 -0.89
N ALA A 32 9.88 -18.17 -1.76
CA ALA A 32 8.85 -19.15 -2.08
C ALA A 32 8.28 -18.95 -3.49
N ASP A 33 7.68 -20.01 -4.02
CA ASP A 33 6.69 -19.90 -5.10
C ASP A 33 5.40 -19.28 -4.53
N ILE A 34 4.88 -18.24 -5.17
CA ILE A 34 3.66 -17.56 -4.72
C ILE A 34 2.44 -18.48 -4.71
N TYR A 35 2.36 -19.48 -5.60
CA TYR A 35 1.27 -20.46 -5.60
C TYR A 35 1.29 -21.30 -4.32
N ALA A 36 2.48 -21.70 -3.86
CA ALA A 36 2.63 -22.46 -2.62
C ALA A 36 2.27 -21.62 -1.39
N VAL A 37 2.64 -20.34 -1.40
CA VAL A 37 2.25 -19.39 -0.34
C VAL A 37 0.73 -19.23 -0.30
N ALA A 38 0.07 -19.08 -1.45
CA ALA A 38 -1.38 -18.97 -1.54
C ALA A 38 -2.10 -20.19 -0.94
N GLN A 39 -1.64 -21.38 -1.32
CA GLN A 39 -2.16 -22.63 -0.76
C GLN A 39 -1.95 -22.74 0.75
N HIS A 40 -0.79 -22.31 1.25
CA HIS A 40 -0.49 -22.32 2.69
C HIS A 40 -1.35 -21.34 3.48
N MET A 41 -1.72 -20.20 2.88
CA MET A 41 -2.59 -19.19 3.49
C MET A 41 -4.09 -19.51 3.34
N ASP A 42 -4.45 -20.64 2.72
CA ASP A 42 -5.84 -21.00 2.36
C ASP A 42 -6.56 -19.88 1.59
N ALA A 43 -5.84 -19.27 0.65
CA ALA A 43 -6.31 -18.13 -0.12
C ALA A 43 -6.19 -18.38 -1.63
N ASP A 44 -7.10 -17.80 -2.40
CA ASP A 44 -6.97 -17.78 -3.85
C ASP A 44 -5.80 -16.88 -4.27
N LEU A 45 -5.07 -17.29 -5.31
CA LEU A 45 -3.91 -16.53 -5.78
C LEU A 45 -4.31 -15.09 -6.15
N ASP A 46 -5.45 -14.93 -6.82
CA ASP A 46 -5.95 -13.63 -7.26
C ASP A 46 -6.20 -12.66 -6.09
N ASP A 47 -6.57 -13.17 -4.92
CA ASP A 47 -6.77 -12.37 -3.70
C ASP A 47 -5.43 -11.93 -3.07
N ILE A 48 -4.35 -12.69 -3.32
CA ILE A 48 -3.01 -12.34 -2.85
C ILE A 48 -2.33 -11.32 -3.76
N ILE A 49 -2.63 -11.33 -5.07
CA ILE A 49 -1.94 -10.48 -6.05
C ILE A 49 -1.94 -8.99 -5.66
N PRO A 50 -3.04 -8.37 -5.20
CA PRO A 50 -3.01 -6.98 -4.74
C PRO A 50 -2.01 -6.72 -3.61
N ASN A 51 -1.95 -7.62 -2.64
CA ASN A 51 -1.06 -7.52 -1.49
C ASN A 51 0.40 -7.79 -1.88
N LEU A 52 0.63 -8.75 -2.77
CA LEU A 52 1.95 -9.01 -3.36
C LEU A 52 2.47 -7.78 -4.11
N ASN A 53 1.64 -7.18 -4.97
CA ASN A 53 2.00 -5.99 -5.73
C ASN A 53 2.32 -4.80 -4.81
N ALA A 54 1.53 -4.60 -3.75
CA ALA A 54 1.81 -3.60 -2.73
C ALA A 54 3.17 -3.83 -2.06
N ALA A 55 3.47 -5.08 -1.66
CA ALA A 55 4.76 -5.45 -1.06
C ALA A 55 5.93 -5.23 -2.02
N ILE A 56 5.75 -5.50 -3.31
CA ILE A 56 6.75 -5.24 -4.36
C ILE A 56 6.98 -3.75 -4.56
N TYR A 57 5.92 -2.94 -4.66
CA TYR A 57 6.03 -1.49 -4.82
C TYR A 57 6.71 -0.80 -3.65
N LEU A 58 6.52 -1.32 -2.44
CA LEU A 58 7.18 -0.84 -1.23
C LEU A 58 8.61 -1.39 -1.06
N GLY A 59 9.03 -2.31 -1.93
CA GLY A 59 10.35 -2.92 -1.90
C GLY A 59 10.54 -3.94 -0.79
N PHE A 60 9.46 -4.42 -0.16
CA PHE A 60 9.51 -5.48 0.86
C PHE A 60 9.71 -6.86 0.26
N ILE A 61 9.20 -7.07 -0.94
CA ILE A 61 9.33 -8.31 -1.72
C ILE A 61 9.94 -7.98 -3.07
N LYS A 62 10.76 -8.89 -3.59
CA LYS A 62 11.22 -8.90 -4.98
C LYS A 62 10.78 -10.18 -5.69
N VAL A 63 10.58 -10.09 -6.99
CA VAL A 63 10.30 -11.25 -7.85
C VAL A 63 11.58 -11.63 -8.59
N ASP A 64 11.91 -12.92 -8.59
CA ASP A 64 13.10 -13.45 -9.25
C ASP A 64 12.77 -14.81 -9.89
N ASN A 65 12.77 -14.84 -11.23
CA ASN A 65 12.45 -16.03 -12.04
C ASN A 65 11.13 -16.74 -11.66
N GLY A 66 10.11 -15.97 -11.27
CA GLY A 66 8.79 -16.50 -10.89
C GLY A 66 8.60 -16.73 -9.39
N ASP A 67 9.69 -16.76 -8.61
CA ASP A 67 9.62 -16.82 -7.14
C ASP A 67 9.52 -15.42 -6.54
N VAL A 68 8.97 -15.37 -5.33
CA VAL A 68 8.99 -14.18 -4.47
C VAL A 68 10.04 -14.35 -3.38
N ALA A 69 10.76 -13.28 -3.05
CA ALA A 69 11.72 -13.26 -1.96
C ALA A 69 11.58 -11.99 -1.11
N VAL A 70 11.61 -12.16 0.22
CA VAL A 70 11.61 -11.03 1.15
C VAL A 70 12.97 -10.33 1.09
N THR A 71 12.94 -9.00 0.95
CA THR A 71 14.16 -8.19 0.87
C THR A 71 14.67 -7.86 2.28
N GLU A 72 15.90 -7.33 2.39
CA GLU A 72 16.41 -6.80 3.67
C GLU A 72 15.51 -5.71 4.26
N LEU A 73 14.88 -4.89 3.40
CA LEU A 73 13.91 -3.89 3.82
C LEU A 73 12.65 -4.55 4.40
N GLY A 74 12.15 -5.61 3.76
CA GLY A 74 11.02 -6.41 4.26
C GLY A 74 11.32 -7.06 5.61
N VAL A 75 12.49 -7.68 5.75
CA VAL A 75 12.96 -8.25 7.03
C VAL A 75 13.06 -7.18 8.11
N LYS A 76 13.65 -6.02 7.80
CA LYS A 76 13.75 -4.89 8.74
C LYS A 76 12.37 -4.40 9.14
N PHE A 77 11.47 -4.21 8.18
CA PHE A 77 10.10 -3.75 8.45
C PHE A 77 9.37 -4.73 9.38
N LEU A 78 9.40 -6.02 9.08
CA LEU A 78 8.75 -7.05 9.89
C LEU A 78 9.39 -7.16 11.29
N ASN A 79 10.69 -7.01 11.44
CA ASN A 79 11.33 -7.12 12.77
C ASN A 79 11.31 -5.81 13.58
N SER A 80 10.84 -4.70 12.99
CA SER A 80 10.78 -3.40 13.66
C SER A 80 9.63 -3.29 14.64
N LYS A 81 9.82 -2.50 15.72
CA LYS A 81 8.74 -2.11 16.63
C LYS A 81 7.75 -1.18 15.90
N ILE A 82 6.50 -1.13 16.39
CA ILE A 82 5.41 -0.34 15.78
C ILE A 82 5.82 1.10 15.42
N PRO A 83 6.49 1.90 16.28
CA PRO A 83 6.85 3.27 15.91
C PRO A 83 7.77 3.37 14.68
N GLU A 84 8.72 2.44 14.57
CA GLU A 84 9.64 2.39 13.44
C GLU A 84 8.95 1.88 12.17
N ARG A 85 8.08 0.86 12.28
CA ARG A 85 7.25 0.41 11.15
C ARG A 85 6.41 1.54 10.57
N ARG A 86 5.78 2.36 11.42
CA ARG A 86 4.98 3.52 10.98
C ARG A 86 5.83 4.57 10.25
N ARG A 87 7.03 4.85 10.76
CA ARG A 87 7.99 5.77 10.12
C ARG A 87 8.42 5.25 8.76
N MET A 88 8.89 4.02 8.69
CA MET A 88 9.28 3.37 7.43
C MET A 88 8.14 3.39 6.42
N LEU A 89 6.93 3.03 6.84
CA LEU A 89 5.78 2.99 5.95
C LEU A 89 5.43 4.39 5.42
N ARG A 90 5.44 5.41 6.28
CA ARG A 90 5.21 6.80 5.87
C ARG A 90 6.18 7.22 4.77
N ASP A 91 7.47 6.96 4.96
CA ASP A 91 8.50 7.37 4.03
C ASP A 91 8.30 6.70 2.66
N LEU A 92 7.97 5.41 2.65
CA LEU A 92 7.74 4.63 1.43
C LEU A 92 6.48 5.09 0.68
N ILE A 93 5.32 5.16 1.37
CA ILE A 93 4.05 5.46 0.71
C ILE A 93 3.96 6.91 0.21
N SER A 94 4.75 7.84 0.77
CA SER A 94 4.72 9.26 0.39
C SER A 94 5.09 9.52 -1.08
N SER A 95 5.71 8.55 -1.75
CA SER A 95 6.08 8.61 -3.17
C SER A 95 5.10 7.91 -4.12
N ILE A 96 4.08 7.24 -3.57
CA ILE A 96 3.13 6.36 -4.24
C ILE A 96 1.74 7.01 -4.24
N GLU A 97 0.99 6.89 -5.34
CA GLU A 97 -0.40 7.37 -5.37
C GLU A 97 -1.32 6.37 -4.65
N PRO A 98 -2.39 6.82 -3.98
CA PRO A 98 -2.92 8.19 -3.95
C PRO A 98 -2.29 9.08 -2.86
N PHE A 99 -1.38 8.55 -2.04
CA PHE A 99 -0.81 9.26 -0.89
C PHE A 99 -0.01 10.49 -1.30
N LYS A 100 0.76 10.39 -2.39
CA LYS A 100 1.52 11.51 -2.95
C LYS A 100 0.61 12.69 -3.28
N THR A 101 -0.47 12.47 -4.03
CA THR A 101 -1.44 13.54 -4.33
C THR A 101 -2.16 14.03 -3.08
N ALA A 102 -2.50 13.13 -2.14
CA ALA A 102 -3.11 13.51 -0.86
C ALA A 102 -2.20 14.48 -0.07
N ILE A 103 -0.89 14.20 -0.01
CA ILE A 103 0.10 15.09 0.62
C ILE A 103 0.09 16.44 -0.08
N GLU A 104 0.16 16.47 -1.41
CA GLU A 104 0.22 17.72 -2.17
C GLU A 104 -0.99 18.64 -1.92
N ILE A 105 -2.21 18.10 -1.96
CA ILE A 105 -3.43 18.90 -1.76
C ILE A 105 -3.67 19.24 -0.30
N GLY A 106 -3.20 18.40 0.63
CA GLY A 106 -3.39 18.56 2.06
C GLY A 106 -2.32 19.39 2.77
N ARG A 107 -1.37 19.98 2.03
CA ARG A 107 -0.33 20.87 2.58
C ARG A 107 -0.89 22.14 3.24
N SER A 108 -2.01 22.66 2.71
CA SER A 108 -2.52 23.98 3.10
C SER A 108 -3.80 23.89 3.92
N GLU A 109 -4.65 22.92 3.64
CA GLU A 109 -5.96 22.78 4.26
C GLU A 109 -6.42 21.32 4.26
N PRO A 110 -7.34 20.96 5.17
CA PRO A 110 -8.11 19.72 5.08
C PRO A 110 -8.79 19.59 3.71
N PHE A 111 -8.98 18.36 3.23
CA PHE A 111 -9.60 18.12 1.93
C PHE A 111 -10.65 16.99 1.98
N PRO A 112 -11.78 17.12 1.27
CA PRO A 112 -12.72 16.02 1.11
C PRO A 112 -12.17 14.97 0.14
N LEU A 113 -12.67 13.73 0.24
CA LEU A 113 -12.26 12.62 -0.63
C LEU A 113 -12.41 12.95 -2.13
N ASP A 114 -13.46 13.68 -2.51
CA ASP A 114 -13.73 14.07 -3.90
C ASP A 114 -12.68 15.00 -4.50
N LYS A 115 -12.06 15.84 -3.67
CA LYS A 115 -10.95 16.70 -4.11
C LYS A 115 -9.74 15.86 -4.49
N LEU A 116 -9.46 14.79 -3.72
CA LEU A 116 -8.39 13.84 -4.03
C LEU A 116 -8.67 13.06 -5.31
N ILE A 117 -9.88 12.49 -5.45
CA ILE A 117 -10.30 11.75 -6.65
C ILE A 117 -10.17 12.64 -7.89
N THR A 118 -10.70 13.87 -7.83
CA THR A 118 -10.62 14.83 -8.94
C THR A 118 -9.18 15.17 -9.30
N ALA A 119 -8.31 15.40 -8.30
CA ALA A 119 -6.90 15.69 -8.51
C ALA A 119 -6.17 14.51 -9.19
N LEU A 120 -6.42 13.28 -8.76
CA LEU A 120 -5.83 12.07 -9.35
C LEU A 120 -6.30 11.86 -10.80
N VAL A 121 -7.59 12.05 -11.06
CA VAL A 121 -8.14 12.00 -12.42
C VAL A 121 -7.52 13.06 -13.33
N ASN A 122 -7.34 14.29 -12.84
CA ASN A 122 -6.72 15.37 -13.61
C ASN A 122 -5.22 15.13 -13.88
N LYS A 123 -4.53 14.38 -13.01
CA LYS A 123 -3.18 13.86 -13.25
C LYS A 123 -3.15 12.68 -14.22
N GLY A 124 -4.31 12.18 -14.63
CA GLY A 124 -4.50 11.15 -15.64
C GLY A 124 -4.51 9.72 -15.10
N TYR A 125 -4.75 9.53 -13.79
CA TYR A 125 -5.04 8.22 -13.20
C TYR A 125 -6.52 7.91 -13.38
N SER A 126 -6.87 7.28 -14.51
CA SER A 126 -8.25 6.99 -14.92
C SER A 126 -8.95 5.93 -14.06
N GLU A 127 -8.19 5.11 -13.35
CA GLU A 127 -8.64 4.09 -12.40
C GLU A 127 -9.53 4.69 -11.32
N PHE A 128 -9.28 5.95 -10.95
CA PHE A 128 -10.08 6.68 -9.98
C PHE A 128 -11.46 7.14 -10.49
N LYS A 129 -11.82 6.82 -11.74
CA LYS A 129 -13.18 7.02 -12.28
C LYS A 129 -14.10 5.82 -12.07
N ALA A 130 -13.57 4.67 -11.67
CA ALA A 130 -14.34 3.44 -11.57
C ALA A 130 -15.42 3.52 -10.47
N PRO A 131 -16.58 2.86 -10.66
CA PRO A 131 -17.56 2.69 -9.58
C PRO A 131 -16.91 2.07 -8.33
N GLY A 132 -17.37 2.46 -7.14
CA GLY A 132 -16.84 1.92 -5.87
C GLY A 132 -15.49 2.50 -5.42
N ILE A 133 -14.86 3.39 -6.21
CA ILE A 133 -13.56 3.99 -5.86
C ILE A 133 -13.57 4.69 -4.50
N ARG A 134 -14.69 5.30 -4.12
CA ARG A 134 -14.81 6.02 -2.85
C ARG A 134 -14.59 5.10 -1.65
N ASP A 135 -15.16 3.90 -1.69
CA ASP A 135 -15.08 2.95 -0.59
C ASP A 135 -13.68 2.36 -0.50
N LEU A 136 -13.12 1.93 -1.64
CA LEU A 136 -11.74 1.45 -1.73
C LEU A 136 -10.75 2.49 -1.23
N LEU A 137 -10.86 3.73 -1.69
CA LEU A 137 -9.97 4.81 -1.29
C LEU A 137 -10.15 5.16 0.19
N THR A 138 -11.38 5.13 0.72
CA THR A 138 -11.63 5.36 2.15
C THR A 138 -10.93 4.31 3.00
N VAL A 139 -11.04 3.03 2.64
CA VAL A 139 -10.37 1.91 3.33
C VAL A 139 -8.86 2.07 3.22
N LEU A 140 -8.34 2.27 2.01
CA LEU A 140 -6.90 2.42 1.76
C LEU A 140 -6.28 3.56 2.58
N LEU A 141 -6.89 4.76 2.57
CA LEU A 141 -6.39 5.90 3.35
C LEU A 141 -6.48 5.65 4.87
N SER A 142 -7.49 4.90 5.32
CA SER A 142 -7.67 4.58 6.74
C SER A 142 -6.68 3.54 7.22
N GLU A 143 -6.44 2.48 6.45
CA GLU A 143 -5.54 1.40 6.85
C GLU A 143 -4.08 1.77 6.67
N TRP A 144 -3.71 2.35 5.53
CA TRP A 144 -2.32 2.67 5.22
C TRP A 144 -1.96 4.06 5.71
N GLY A 145 -2.76 5.06 5.31
CA GLY A 145 -2.51 6.47 5.63
C GLY A 145 -2.56 6.74 7.12
N ALA A 146 -3.58 6.25 7.83
CA ALA A 146 -3.68 6.46 9.27
C ALA A 146 -2.67 5.62 10.07
N TYR A 147 -2.38 4.38 9.65
CA TYR A 147 -1.36 3.56 10.31
C TYR A 147 0.03 4.22 10.21
N ALA A 148 0.43 4.69 9.03
CA ALA A 148 1.66 5.45 8.83
C ALA A 148 1.67 6.80 9.59
N GLY A 149 0.51 7.18 10.14
CA GLY A 149 0.24 8.48 10.73
C GLY A 149 0.22 9.61 9.70
N LEU A 150 0.26 9.31 8.39
CA LEU A 150 0.34 10.29 7.32
C LEU A 150 -0.94 11.13 7.21
N ILE A 151 -2.09 10.49 7.44
CA ILE A 151 -3.40 11.10 7.22
C ILE A 151 -4.30 10.81 8.43
N LYS A 152 -5.11 11.79 8.81
CA LYS A 152 -6.20 11.66 9.79
C LYS A 152 -7.54 12.06 9.15
N LYS A 153 -8.58 11.27 9.39
CA LYS A 153 -9.96 11.62 9.00
C LYS A 153 -10.60 12.51 10.07
N ARG A 154 -11.26 13.60 9.66
CA ARG A 154 -12.02 14.53 10.52
C ARG A 154 -13.37 14.82 9.85
N GLY A 155 -14.44 14.17 10.33
CA GLY A 155 -15.73 14.21 9.64
C GLY A 155 -15.59 13.62 8.24
N ASP A 156 -15.98 14.39 7.23
CA ASP A 156 -15.89 14.00 5.82
C ASP A 156 -14.60 14.47 5.12
N GLU A 157 -13.67 15.06 5.88
CA GLU A 157 -12.39 15.56 5.38
C GLU A 157 -11.20 14.72 5.88
N TYR A 158 -10.09 14.86 5.18
CA TYR A 158 -8.78 14.30 5.52
C TYR A 158 -7.78 15.42 5.79
N ILE A 159 -6.86 15.17 6.72
CA ILE A 159 -5.81 16.09 7.17
C ILE A 159 -4.48 15.36 7.06
N ILE A 160 -3.47 15.99 6.48
CA ILE A 160 -2.08 15.50 6.50
C ILE A 160 -1.44 15.87 7.83
N VAL A 161 -0.75 14.91 8.46
CA VAL A 161 -0.18 15.02 9.81
C VAL A 161 1.35 15.06 9.76
#